data_AF-A0A7X6TY89-F1
#
_entry.id   AF-A0A7X6TY89-F1
#
_cell.length_a   1.000
_cell.length_b   1.000
_cell.length_c   1.000
_cell.angle_alpha   90.00
_cell.angle_beta   90.00
_cell.angle_gamma   90.00
#
_symmetry.space_group_name_H-M   'P 1'
#
loop_
_entity.id
_entity.type
_entity.pdbx_description
1 polymer ?
#
loop_
_entity_poly.entity_id
_entity_poly.type
_entity_poly.pdbx_seq_one_letter_code
_entity_poly.pdbx_strand_id
1 'polypeptide(L)'
;MPSKKKNAVVDKVFGVFLGYSLSLDPNNYSTAAFRTEISRKMDAVIKAHVACITNKINAENLGTHSFYFYILPFNDADNEKQSIMNTVLGEGF
;
A
#
# COMPACT_ATOMS: atom_id res chain seq x y z
N MET A 1 31.23 -34.59 -3.36
CA MET A 1 29.95 -34.14 -2.76
C MET A 1 29.91 -32.62 -2.76
N PRO A 2 28.88 -31.95 -3.31
CA PRO A 2 28.78 -30.50 -3.21
C PRO A 2 28.20 -30.11 -1.85
N SER A 3 28.92 -29.28 -1.09
CA SER A 3 28.49 -28.77 0.21
C SER A 3 27.53 -27.58 0.03
N LYS A 4 26.33 -27.65 0.60
CA LYS A 4 25.43 -26.49 0.77
C LYS A 4 26.04 -25.51 1.77
N LYS A 5 26.85 -24.57 1.31
CA LYS A 5 27.11 -23.32 2.02
C LYS A 5 26.44 -22.19 1.22
N LYS A 6 25.21 -21.86 1.61
CA LYS A 6 24.56 -20.60 1.21
C LYS A 6 23.96 -19.97 2.47
N ASN A 7 24.81 -19.38 3.29
CA ASN A 7 24.38 -18.27 4.15
C ASN A 7 24.33 -17.04 3.24
N ALA A 8 23.37 -17.00 2.32
CA ALA A 8 23.06 -15.76 1.63
C ALA A 8 22.32 -14.90 2.65
N VAL A 9 22.89 -13.75 3.01
CA VAL A 9 22.15 -12.71 3.74
C VAL A 9 21.06 -12.24 2.78
N VAL A 10 19.84 -12.68 3.02
CA VAL A 10 18.67 -12.24 2.25
C VAL A 10 18.27 -10.89 2.81
N ASP A 11 18.53 -9.83 2.04
CA ASP A 11 17.99 -8.51 2.35
C ASP A 11 16.47 -8.58 2.33
N LYS A 12 15.83 -8.24 3.44
CA LYS A 12 14.37 -8.21 3.54
C LYS A 12 13.88 -6.93 2.85
N VAL A 13 12.83 -7.05 2.07
CA VAL A 13 12.17 -5.92 1.40
C VAL A 13 10.71 -5.94 1.82
N PHE A 14 10.16 -4.76 2.11
CA PHE A 14 8.77 -4.62 2.52
C PHE A 14 7.92 -4.02 1.40
N GLY A 15 6.91 -4.76 0.97
CA GLY A 15 5.79 -4.21 0.21
C GLY A 15 4.68 -3.78 1.17
N VAL A 16 4.24 -2.52 1.10
CA VAL A 16 3.22 -1.96 1.99
C VAL A 16 2.04 -1.49 1.16
N PHE A 17 0.85 -2.05 1.43
CA PHE A 17 -0.40 -1.64 0.78
C PHE A 17 -1.15 -0.66 1.67
N LEU A 18 -1.35 0.56 1.18
CA LEU A 18 -2.09 1.63 1.83
C LEU A 18 -3.45 1.79 1.13
N GLY A 19 -4.46 1.13 1.70
CA GLY A 19 -5.85 1.24 1.27
C GLY A 19 -6.59 2.33 2.03
N TYR A 20 -7.20 3.28 1.31
CA TYR A 20 -8.04 4.33 1.92
C TYR A 20 -9.37 4.45 1.18
N SER A 21 -10.42 4.79 1.94
CA SER A 21 -11.75 5.03 1.37
C SER A 21 -11.78 6.41 0.73
N LEU A 22 -12.22 6.47 -0.54
CA LEU A 22 -12.40 7.71 -1.26
C LEU A 22 -13.51 8.56 -0.64
N SER A 23 -14.57 7.93 -0.10
CA SER A 23 -15.77 8.61 0.40
C SER A 23 -16.23 9.71 -0.58
N LEU A 24 -16.18 9.41 -1.88
CA LEU A 24 -16.65 10.26 -2.97
C LEU A 24 -17.82 9.54 -3.61
N ASP A 25 -18.93 10.25 -3.80
CA ASP A 25 -20.03 9.76 -4.61
C ASP A 25 -19.73 10.09 -6.09
N PRO A 26 -19.48 9.09 -6.96
CA PRO A 26 -19.14 9.33 -8.37
C PRO A 26 -20.21 10.09 -9.14
N ASN A 27 -21.49 10.03 -8.70
CA ASN A 27 -22.60 10.69 -9.36
C ASN A 27 -22.55 12.22 -9.24
N ASN A 28 -21.78 12.75 -8.29
CA ASN A 28 -21.62 14.18 -8.06
C ASN A 28 -20.52 14.81 -8.92
N TYR A 29 -19.82 14.01 -9.74
CA TYR A 29 -18.67 14.48 -10.50
C TYR A 29 -18.76 14.03 -11.97
N SER A 30 -18.27 14.88 -12.87
CA SER A 30 -17.90 14.40 -14.21
C SER A 30 -16.70 13.46 -14.10
N THR A 31 -16.52 12.55 -15.06
CA THR A 31 -15.40 11.59 -15.06
C THR A 31 -14.03 12.28 -14.91
N ALA A 32 -13.85 13.46 -15.52
CA ALA A 32 -12.62 14.24 -15.39
C ALA A 32 -12.46 14.84 -13.98
N ALA A 33 -13.52 15.43 -13.43
CA ALA A 33 -13.51 16.02 -12.08
C ALA A 33 -13.27 14.95 -11.00
N PHE A 34 -13.85 13.76 -11.17
CA PHE A 34 -13.67 12.64 -10.25
C PHE A 34 -12.21 12.19 -10.17
N ARG A 35 -11.51 12.08 -11.31
CA ARG A 35 -10.08 11.73 -11.36
C ARG A 35 -9.22 12.78 -10.65
N THR A 36 -9.48 14.06 -10.89
CA THR A 36 -8.76 15.15 -10.22
C THR A 36 -8.95 15.10 -8.71
N GLU A 37 -10.18 14.85 -8.24
CA GLU A 37 -10.48 14.80 -6.81
C GLU A 37 -9.86 13.58 -6.13
N ILE A 38 -9.79 12.42 -6.82
CA ILE A 38 -9.04 11.25 -6.36
C ILE A 38 -7.56 11.60 -6.17
N SER A 39 -6.91 12.19 -7.18
CA SER A 39 -5.49 12.55 -7.09
C SER A 39 -5.24 13.55 -5.95
N ARG A 40 -6.13 14.53 -5.77
CA ARG A 40 -6.03 15.53 -4.69
C ARG A 40 -6.14 14.88 -3.30
N LYS A 41 -7.11 13.98 -3.10
CA LYS A 41 -7.26 13.25 -1.84
C LYS A 41 -6.07 12.34 -1.57
N MET A 42 -5.57 11.66 -2.60
CA MET A 42 -4.38 10.80 -2.50
C MET A 42 -3.17 11.56 -1.95
N ASP A 43 -2.86 12.72 -2.54
CA ASP A 43 -1.75 13.57 -2.09
C ASP A 43 -1.92 14.04 -0.65
N ALA A 44 -3.15 14.43 -0.27
CA ALA A 44 -3.43 14.87 1.09
C ALA A 44 -3.24 13.75 2.11
N VAL A 45 -3.69 12.54 1.81
CA VAL A 45 -3.57 11.36 2.68
C VAL A 45 -2.10 10.97 2.86
N ILE A 46 -1.31 10.94 1.78
CA ILE A 46 0.13 10.64 1.84
C ILE A 46 0.84 11.65 2.74
N LYS A 47 0.63 12.94 2.49
CA LYS A 47 1.28 14.02 3.26
C LYS A 47 0.91 13.96 4.74
N ALA A 48 -0.33 13.62 5.06
CA ALA A 48 -0.77 13.47 6.45
C ALA A 48 -0.11 12.28 7.18
N HIS A 49 0.23 11.19 6.46
CA HIS A 49 0.70 9.95 7.08
C HIS A 49 2.20 9.68 6.91
N VAL A 50 2.90 10.39 6.03
CA VAL A 50 4.33 10.16 5.77
C VAL A 50 5.18 10.25 7.04
N ALA A 51 4.85 11.18 7.94
CA ALA A 51 5.56 11.34 9.21
C ALA A 51 5.33 10.13 10.12
N CYS A 52 4.09 9.64 10.22
CA CYS A 52 3.75 8.45 11.00
C CYS A 52 4.46 7.20 10.47
N ILE A 53 4.42 6.99 9.15
CA ILE A 53 5.11 5.87 8.47
C ILE A 53 6.61 5.92 8.76
N THR A 54 7.24 7.08 8.56
CA THR A 54 8.69 7.26 8.78
C THR A 54 9.06 7.02 10.25
N ASN A 55 8.29 7.57 11.18
CA ASN A 55 8.51 7.36 12.61
C ASN A 55 8.41 5.89 12.99
N LYS A 56 7.46 5.14 12.42
CA LYS A 56 7.31 3.70 12.68
C LYS A 56 8.49 2.91 12.12
N ILE A 57 8.95 3.19 10.90
CA ILE A 57 10.13 2.54 10.31
C ILE A 57 11.36 2.74 11.22
N ASN A 58 11.56 3.96 11.70
CA ASN A 58 12.68 4.30 12.56
C ASN A 58 12.57 3.65 13.94
N ALA A 59 11.40 3.68 14.57
CA ALA A 59 11.17 3.06 15.88
C ALA A 59 11.42 1.54 15.86
N GLU A 60 11.17 0.88 14.73
CA GLU A 60 11.39 -0.57 14.54
C GLU A 60 12.80 -0.88 14.00
N ASN A 61 13.69 0.12 13.86
CA ASN A 61 15.03 -0.02 13.29
C ASN A 61 15.06 -0.64 11.89
N LEU A 62 14.03 -0.39 11.08
CA LEU A 62 13.91 -0.95 9.73
C LEU A 62 14.49 -0.04 8.64
N GLY A 63 15.11 1.10 8.99
CA GLY A 63 15.61 2.09 8.04
C GLY A 63 16.66 1.58 7.02
N THR A 64 17.27 0.43 7.27
CA THR A 64 18.20 -0.24 6.33
C THR A 64 17.49 -1.07 5.25
N HIS A 65 16.16 -1.20 5.30
CA HIS A 65 15.38 -2.00 4.37
C HIS A 65 14.69 -1.12 3.32
N SER A 66 14.51 -1.67 2.13
CA SER A 66 13.73 -1.00 1.08
C SER A 66 12.22 -1.16 1.34
N PHE A 67 11.48 -0.06 1.21
CA PHE A 67 10.02 -0.02 1.33
C PHE A 67 9.39 0.42 0.01
N TYR A 68 8.41 -0.34 -0.47
CA TYR A 68 7.60 -0.01 -1.64
C TYR A 68 6.15 0.19 -1.20
N PHE A 69 5.64 1.41 -1.33
CA PHE A 69 4.28 1.76 -0.94
C PHE A 69 3.34 1.74 -2.15
N TYR A 70 2.31 0.90 -2.07
CA TYR A 70 1.23 0.80 -3.05
C TYR A 70 -0.01 1.44 -2.47
N ILE A 71 -0.49 2.51 -3.10
CA ILE A 71 -1.63 3.26 -2.61
C ILE A 71 -2.85 2.92 -3.46
N LEU A 72 -3.87 2.37 -2.81
CA LEU A 72 -5.07 1.87 -3.47
C LEU A 72 -6.27 2.68 -3.01
N PRO A 73 -6.86 3.50 -3.90
CA PRO A 73 -8.11 4.19 -3.60
C PRO A 73 -9.26 3.20 -3.70
N PHE A 74 -9.89 2.90 -2.57
CA PHE A 74 -11.09 2.07 -2.50
C PHE A 74 -12.33 2.94 -2.46
N ASN A 75 -13.43 2.51 -3.10
CA ASN A 75 -14.71 3.20 -2.90
C ASN A 75 -15.22 2.92 -1.48
N ASP A 76 -15.01 1.69 -1.01
CA ASP A 76 -15.26 1.25 0.36
C ASP A 76 -14.11 0.33 0.82
N ALA A 77 -13.17 0.89 1.58
CA ALA A 77 -11.97 0.17 1.98
C ALA A 77 -12.26 -1.01 2.92
N ASP A 78 -13.34 -1.00 3.69
CA ASP A 78 -13.62 -2.07 4.66
C ASP A 78 -14.18 -3.32 3.95
N ASN A 79 -14.96 -3.12 2.88
CA ASN A 79 -15.49 -4.20 2.06
C ASN A 79 -14.51 -4.66 0.96
N GLU A 80 -13.79 -3.75 0.30
CA GLU A 80 -12.91 -4.10 -0.84
C GLU A 80 -11.57 -4.72 -0.41
N LYS A 81 -11.06 -4.42 0.80
CA LYS A 81 -9.80 -5.02 1.31
C LYS A 81 -9.89 -6.53 1.44
N GLN A 82 -11.04 -7.06 1.89
CA GLN A 82 -11.23 -8.51 2.02
C GLN A 82 -11.31 -9.20 0.66
N SER A 83 -11.99 -8.58 -0.32
CA SER A 83 -12.08 -9.11 -1.68
C SER A 83 -10.70 -9.20 -2.34
N ILE A 84 -9.87 -8.17 -2.23
CA ILE A 84 -8.53 -8.15 -2.82
C ILE A 84 -7.58 -9.12 -2.12
N MET A 85 -7.61 -9.20 -0.79
CA MET A 85 -6.81 -10.19 -0.06
C MET A 85 -7.21 -11.61 -0.46
N ASN A 86 -8.50 -11.90 -0.61
CA ASN A 86 -8.98 -13.20 -1.06
C ASN A 86 -8.59 -13.52 -2.51
N THR A 87 -8.58 -12.55 -3.42
CA THR A 87 -8.11 -12.75 -4.79
C THR A 87 -6.59 -12.96 -4.85
N VAL A 88 -5.82 -12.15 -4.12
CA VAL A 88 -4.35 -12.21 -4.11
C VAL A 88 -3.83 -13.46 -3.37
N LEU A 89 -4.55 -13.95 -2.36
CA LEU A 89 -4.20 -15.16 -1.61
C LEU A 89 -4.87 -16.44 -2.15
N GLY A 90 -5.92 -16.30 -2.97
CA GLY A 90 -6.75 -17.40 -3.48
C GLY A 90 -6.46 -17.82 -4.92
N GLU A 91 -5.74 -17.03 -5.72
CA GLU A 91 -5.36 -17.40 -7.10
C GLU A 91 -3.85 -17.62 -7.22
N GLY A 92 -3.37 -18.68 -6.59
CA GLY A 92 -2.29 -19.49 -7.13
C GLY A 92 -2.92 -20.75 -7.72
N PHE A 93 -2.76 -20.93 -9.05
CA PHE A 93 -3.13 -22.08 -9.88
C PHE A 93 -3.74 -23.32 -9.20
#